data_AF-A0A3Q0MFA4-F1
#
_entry.id   AF-A0A3Q0MFA4-F1
#
_cell.length_a   1.000
_cell.length_b   1.000
_cell.length_c   1.000
_cell.angle_alpha   90.00
_cell.angle_beta   90.00
_cell.angle_gamma   90.00
#
_symmetry.space_group_name_H-M   'P 1'
#
loop_
_entity.id
_entity.type
_entity.pdbx_description
1 polymer ?
#
loop_
_entity_poly.entity_id
_entity_poly.type
_entity_poly.pdbx_seq_one_letter_code
_entity_poly.pdbx_strand_id
1 'polypeptide(L)'
;MSVSRKCFLCFILILWNNFSYAEVISYPNCERSESLKTPIQLYLSEKVLATRTKDAVHQILNKWVNYSNVVLRNSCVPIERYLSKVEFLDDIDETWFQSLSAAKVLLTLSLGYEPPELNNRSIPSFVGVVFDSYKASFGGSNCGLSSDSGNFFFAALDCADFVMEHEIGHLSGAHHDHESILSSHSTLNAFEQTTYPRIKSFAYGWRCGNYGTVMSFAPQKIPAYSSPELFVGDLACGDQRLGDNARVMRTYALKHMRKFD
;
A
#
# COMPACT_ATOMS: atom_id res chain seq x y z
N MET A 1 -9.20 -37.84 74.82
CA MET A 1 -8.51 -37.94 73.50
C MET A 1 -9.54 -37.63 72.42
N SER A 2 -9.45 -36.46 71.78
CA SER A 2 -10.30 -36.09 70.64
C SER A 2 -9.50 -35.20 69.70
N VAL A 3 -9.68 -35.47 68.41
CA VAL A 3 -8.75 -35.23 67.32
C VAL A 3 -8.93 -33.84 66.71
N SER A 4 -7.81 -33.16 66.49
CA SER A 4 -7.67 -31.91 65.74
C SER A 4 -8.15 -32.07 64.28
N ARG A 5 -9.07 -31.22 63.84
CA ARG A 5 -9.36 -30.97 62.42
C ARG A 5 -8.99 -29.53 62.11
N LYS A 6 -7.84 -29.31 61.47
CA LYS A 6 -7.56 -28.10 60.70
C LYS A 6 -7.70 -28.44 59.22
N CYS A 7 -8.78 -27.99 58.61
CA CYS A 7 -8.95 -28.01 57.15
C CYS A 7 -7.89 -27.11 56.51
N PHE A 8 -7.00 -27.69 55.72
CA PHE A 8 -6.21 -26.94 54.74
C PHE A 8 -7.07 -26.78 53.48
N LEU A 9 -7.53 -25.56 53.19
CA LEU A 9 -8.03 -25.20 51.86
C LEU A 9 -6.81 -24.98 50.96
N CYS A 10 -6.68 -25.80 49.92
CA CYS A 10 -5.74 -25.58 48.83
C CYS A 10 -6.45 -24.77 47.74
N PHE A 11 -6.13 -23.48 47.62
CA PHE A 11 -6.55 -22.67 46.47
C PHE A 11 -5.60 -22.95 45.30
N ILE A 12 -6.06 -23.69 44.30
CA ILE A 12 -5.36 -23.81 43.01
C ILE A 12 -5.71 -22.57 42.19
N LEU A 13 -4.77 -21.63 42.10
CA LEU A 13 -4.79 -20.56 41.11
C LEU A 13 -4.46 -21.15 39.74
N ILE A 14 -5.49 -21.37 38.92
CA ILE A 14 -5.29 -21.68 37.50
C ILE A 14 -4.95 -20.35 36.81
N LEU A 15 -3.65 -20.09 36.63
CA LEU A 15 -3.17 -19.05 35.74
C LEU A 15 -3.48 -19.47 34.30
N TRP A 16 -4.51 -18.87 33.71
CA TRP A 16 -4.70 -18.90 32.25
C TRP A 16 -3.57 -18.09 31.63
N ASN A 17 -2.53 -18.79 31.15
CA ASN A 17 -1.59 -18.20 30.23
C ASN A 17 -2.34 -17.90 28.92
N ASN A 18 -2.71 -16.64 28.70
CA ASN A 18 -3.02 -16.13 27.38
C ASN A 18 -1.73 -16.13 26.53
N PHE A 19 -1.34 -17.31 26.05
CA PHE A 19 -0.38 -17.40 24.96
C PHE A 19 -1.08 -16.90 23.70
N SER A 20 -0.92 -15.61 23.41
CA SER A 20 -1.12 -15.08 22.06
C SER A 20 -0.05 -15.71 21.18
N TYR A 21 -0.37 -16.82 20.52
CA TYR A 21 0.46 -17.31 19.43
C TYR A 21 0.33 -16.29 18.30
N ALA A 22 1.44 -15.62 17.96
CA ALA A 22 1.51 -14.85 16.72
C ALA A 22 1.19 -15.83 15.57
N GLU A 23 0.10 -15.57 14.84
CA GLU A 23 -0.30 -16.43 13.73
C GLU A 23 0.80 -16.45 12.67
N VAL A 24 1.21 -17.65 12.24
CA VAL A 24 2.28 -17.82 11.26
C VAL A 24 1.77 -17.40 9.90
N ILE A 25 2.47 -16.46 9.25
CA ILE A 25 2.17 -16.03 7.88
C ILE A 25 2.97 -16.91 6.91
N SER A 26 2.27 -17.57 5.99
CA SER A 26 2.87 -18.34 4.90
C SER A 26 2.71 -17.60 3.59
N TYR A 27 3.83 -17.18 2.99
CA TYR A 27 3.86 -16.49 1.71
C TYR A 27 3.94 -17.48 0.53
N PRO A 28 3.45 -17.11 -0.67
CA PRO A 28 3.66 -17.89 -1.89
C PRO A 28 5.14 -18.19 -2.13
N ASN A 29 5.44 -19.38 -2.65
CA ASN A 29 6.80 -19.75 -3.03
C ASN A 29 7.03 -19.40 -4.51
N CYS A 30 8.09 -18.63 -4.79
CA CYS A 30 8.44 -18.27 -6.16
C CYS A 30 9.94 -18.26 -6.37
N GLU A 31 10.33 -18.70 -7.57
CA GLU A 31 11.69 -18.54 -8.05
C GLU A 31 11.98 -17.07 -8.29
N ARG A 32 13.19 -16.64 -7.90
CA ARG A 32 13.63 -15.27 -8.14
C ARG A 32 13.91 -15.11 -9.63
N SER A 33 13.17 -14.22 -10.28
CA SER A 33 13.42 -13.77 -11.64
C SER A 33 14.02 -12.37 -11.67
N GLU A 34 14.50 -11.95 -12.84
CA GLU A 34 14.85 -10.56 -13.09
C GLU A 34 13.66 -9.65 -12.77
N SER A 35 13.92 -8.52 -12.11
CA SER A 35 12.90 -7.59 -11.64
C SER A 35 12.86 -6.33 -12.51
N LEU A 36 11.65 -5.90 -12.85
CA LEU A 36 11.41 -4.63 -13.52
C LEU A 36 11.69 -3.48 -12.53
N LYS A 37 12.77 -2.72 -12.77
CA LYS A 37 13.11 -1.56 -11.94
C LYS A 37 12.24 -0.36 -12.30
N THR A 38 11.30 -0.03 -11.44
CA THR A 38 10.37 1.09 -11.64
C THR A 38 10.78 2.32 -10.82
N PRO A 39 11.04 3.47 -11.46
CA PRO A 39 11.38 4.71 -10.75
C PRO A 39 10.18 5.35 -10.05
N ILE A 40 10.46 5.99 -8.92
CA ILE A 40 9.53 6.85 -8.18
C ILE A 40 10.16 8.24 -8.07
N GLN A 41 9.43 9.25 -8.55
CA GLN A 41 9.78 10.65 -8.44
C GLN A 41 8.88 11.29 -7.38
N LEU A 42 9.48 11.82 -6.31
CA LEU A 42 8.76 12.44 -5.22
C LEU A 42 9.06 13.93 -5.14
N TYR A 43 8.00 14.73 -5.12
CA TYR A 43 8.04 16.17 -4.99
C TYR A 43 7.41 16.55 -3.66
N LEU A 44 8.09 17.41 -2.89
CA LEU A 44 7.67 17.78 -1.55
C LEU A 44 7.60 19.28 -1.41
N SER A 45 6.65 19.79 -0.64
CA SER A 45 6.69 21.19 -0.21
C SER A 45 7.90 21.41 0.69
N GLU A 46 8.69 22.46 0.46
CA GLU A 46 9.76 22.88 1.38
C GLU A 46 9.24 23.17 2.79
N LYS A 47 7.95 23.46 2.95
CA LYS A 47 7.32 23.67 4.26
C LYS A 47 7.49 22.48 5.21
N VAL A 48 7.64 21.26 4.69
CA VAL A 48 7.98 20.07 5.49
C VAL A 48 9.27 20.27 6.31
N LEU A 49 10.18 21.10 5.83
CA LEU A 49 11.46 21.36 6.48
C LEU A 49 11.34 22.30 7.68
N ALA A 50 10.16 22.89 7.92
CA ALA A 50 9.88 23.65 9.14
C ALA A 50 9.73 22.74 10.36
N THR A 51 9.32 21.47 10.17
CA THR A 51 9.05 20.50 11.25
C THR A 51 9.98 19.29 11.21
N ARG A 52 10.64 19.02 10.08
CA ARG A 52 11.49 17.83 9.87
C ARG A 52 12.80 18.19 9.17
N THR A 53 13.87 17.47 9.48
CA THR A 53 15.12 17.61 8.71
C THR A 53 14.99 16.87 7.37
N LYS A 54 15.80 17.25 6.37
CA LYS A 54 15.90 16.50 5.11
C LYS A 54 16.19 15.02 5.39
N ASP A 55 17.13 14.72 6.27
CA ASP A 55 17.48 13.33 6.63
C ASP A 55 16.29 12.55 7.21
N ALA A 56 15.49 13.18 8.08
CA ALA A 56 14.29 12.54 8.63
C ALA A 56 13.26 12.24 7.54
N VAL A 57 13.05 13.15 6.59
CA VAL A 57 12.19 12.92 5.42
C VAL A 57 12.74 11.75 4.59
N HIS A 58 14.02 11.77 4.24
CA HIS A 58 14.65 10.69 3.47
C HIS A 58 14.54 9.32 4.16
N GLN A 59 14.65 9.26 5.49
CA GLN A 59 14.45 8.02 6.24
C GLN A 59 13.02 7.49 6.12
N ILE A 60 12.01 8.36 6.15
CA ILE A 60 10.60 7.97 5.93
C ILE A 60 10.41 7.44 4.51
N LEU A 61 10.89 8.17 3.50
CA LEU A 61 10.76 7.75 2.10
C LEU A 61 11.47 6.42 1.82
N ASN A 62 12.63 6.19 2.45
CA ASN A 62 13.33 4.91 2.36
C ASN A 62 12.55 3.76 3.04
N LYS A 63 11.85 4.01 4.15
CA LYS A 63 10.94 3.02 4.75
C LYS A 63 9.81 2.65 3.80
N TRP A 64 9.22 3.62 3.12
CA TRP A 64 8.17 3.37 2.14
C TRP A 64 8.67 2.50 0.98
N VAL A 65 9.83 2.83 0.40
CA VAL A 65 10.43 2.00 -0.67
C VAL A 65 10.76 0.60 -0.18
N ASN A 66 11.32 0.48 1.03
CA ASN A 66 11.61 -0.83 1.61
C ASN A 66 10.34 -1.64 1.81
N TYR A 67 9.27 -1.01 2.32
CA TYR A 67 7.97 -1.66 2.50
C TYR A 67 7.39 -2.12 1.15
N SER A 68 7.37 -1.25 0.14
CA SER A 68 6.99 -1.59 -1.23
C SER A 68 7.71 -2.83 -1.75
N ASN A 69 9.04 -2.86 -1.63
CA ASN A 69 9.84 -3.98 -2.10
C ASN A 69 9.64 -5.26 -1.27
N VAL A 70 9.27 -5.15 0.02
CA VAL A 70 8.85 -6.30 0.83
C VAL A 70 7.51 -6.84 0.31
N VAL A 71 6.52 -5.98 0.08
CA VAL A 71 5.20 -6.35 -0.46
C VAL A 71 5.34 -7.09 -1.79
N LEU A 72 6.09 -6.53 -2.74
CA LEU A 72 6.29 -7.10 -4.07
C LEU A 72 6.96 -8.46 -4.00
N ARG A 73 8.03 -8.59 -3.22
CA ARG A 73 8.75 -9.86 -3.02
C ARG A 73 7.86 -10.92 -2.37
N ASN A 74 7.16 -10.58 -1.29
CA ASN A 74 6.25 -11.46 -0.59
C ASN A 74 5.03 -11.89 -1.44
N SER A 75 4.78 -11.17 -2.55
CA SER A 75 3.69 -11.44 -3.49
C SER A 75 4.16 -12.05 -4.80
N CYS A 76 5.44 -12.41 -4.90
CA CYS A 76 6.04 -12.94 -6.12
C CYS A 76 5.87 -12.03 -7.35
N VAL A 77 5.88 -10.71 -7.13
CA VAL A 77 5.80 -9.71 -8.20
C VAL A 77 7.23 -9.32 -8.60
N PRO A 78 7.64 -9.50 -9.86
CA PRO A 78 9.00 -9.23 -10.30
C PRO A 78 9.19 -7.73 -10.61
N ILE A 79 8.98 -6.89 -9.61
CA ILE A 79 9.18 -5.44 -9.68
C ILE A 79 10.07 -5.03 -8.51
N GLU A 80 10.98 -4.10 -8.78
CA GLU A 80 11.76 -3.41 -7.76
C GLU A 80 11.47 -1.90 -7.87
N ARG A 81 11.12 -1.27 -6.75
CA ARG A 81 10.92 0.18 -6.64
C ARG A 81 12.21 0.85 -6.20
N TYR A 82 12.47 2.05 -6.71
CA TYR A 82 13.54 2.92 -6.21
C TYR A 82 13.16 4.40 -6.37
N LEU A 83 13.68 5.26 -5.49
CA LEU A 83 13.56 6.70 -5.64
C LEU A 83 14.54 7.16 -6.73
N SER A 84 14.02 7.66 -7.84
CA SER A 84 14.83 8.26 -8.90
C SER A 84 15.00 9.77 -8.70
N LYS A 85 14.07 10.40 -7.99
CA LYS A 85 14.09 11.83 -7.67
C LYS A 85 13.38 12.08 -6.35
N VAL A 86 13.98 12.93 -5.52
CA VAL A 86 13.36 13.56 -4.35
C VAL A 86 13.70 15.04 -4.44
N GLU A 87 12.68 15.87 -4.61
CA GLU A 87 12.85 17.31 -4.83
C GLU A 87 11.94 18.09 -3.88
N PHE A 88 12.49 19.08 -3.21
CA PHE A 88 11.74 19.98 -2.35
C PHE A 88 11.49 21.28 -3.13
N LEU A 89 10.25 21.71 -3.17
CA LEU A 89 9.77 22.85 -3.95
C LEU A 89 9.12 23.87 -3.00
N ASP A 90 9.51 25.13 -3.13
CA ASP A 90 9.10 26.24 -2.27
C ASP A 90 7.69 26.74 -2.60
N ASP A 91 7.27 26.59 -3.85
CA ASP A 91 5.98 27.03 -4.36
C ASP A 91 4.87 25.98 -4.21
N ILE A 92 5.18 24.72 -3.90
CA ILE A 92 4.17 23.71 -3.63
C ILE A 92 3.50 23.94 -2.26
N ASP A 93 2.16 24.05 -2.28
CA ASP A 93 1.33 24.23 -1.09
C ASP A 93 0.37 23.05 -0.87
N GLU A 94 0.18 22.67 0.39
CA GLU A 94 -0.67 21.54 0.78
C GLU A 94 -2.15 21.69 0.39
N THR A 95 -2.63 22.93 0.22
CA THR A 95 -4.00 23.23 -0.23
C THR A 95 -4.26 22.85 -1.69
N TRP A 96 -3.21 22.69 -2.50
CA TRP A 96 -3.31 22.29 -3.91
C TRP A 96 -3.86 20.88 -4.08
N PHE A 97 -3.72 20.06 -3.04
CA PHE A 97 -3.93 18.62 -3.11
C PHE A 97 -5.37 18.18 -2.85
N GLN A 98 -6.30 19.10 -2.57
CA GLN A 98 -7.73 18.77 -2.50
C GLN A 98 -8.27 18.13 -3.79
N SER A 99 -7.55 18.25 -4.91
CA SER A 99 -7.81 17.57 -6.17
C SER A 99 -6.53 17.06 -6.82
N LEU A 100 -6.47 15.77 -7.16
CA LEU A 100 -5.36 15.15 -7.90
C LEU A 100 -5.08 15.82 -9.23
N SER A 101 -6.12 16.14 -9.99
CA SER A 101 -5.96 16.79 -11.29
C SER A 101 -5.41 18.21 -11.13
N ALA A 102 -5.88 18.96 -10.14
CA ALA A 102 -5.39 20.31 -9.87
C ALA A 102 -3.92 20.30 -9.46
N ALA A 103 -3.55 19.42 -8.53
CA ALA A 103 -2.17 19.38 -8.07
C ALA A 103 -1.20 18.81 -9.10
N LYS A 104 -1.62 17.92 -10.01
CA LYS A 104 -0.79 17.55 -11.18
C LYS A 104 -0.51 18.76 -12.08
N VAL A 105 -1.53 19.58 -12.33
CA VAL A 105 -1.38 20.82 -13.13
C VAL A 105 -0.47 21.82 -12.42
N LEU A 106 -0.68 22.04 -11.12
CA LEU A 106 0.11 23.00 -10.34
C LEU A 106 1.57 22.56 -10.19
N LEU A 107 1.83 21.26 -9.99
CA LEU A 107 3.19 20.71 -10.04
C LEU A 107 3.84 20.97 -11.40
N THR A 108 3.11 20.74 -12.50
CA THR A 108 3.63 20.99 -13.86
C THR A 108 3.97 22.47 -14.08
N LEU A 109 3.16 23.38 -13.53
CA LEU A 109 3.42 24.82 -13.60
C LEU A 109 4.64 25.22 -12.77
N SER A 110 4.77 24.69 -11.55
CA SER A 110 5.92 24.88 -10.66
C SER A 110 7.23 24.43 -11.32
N LEU A 111 7.24 23.23 -11.90
CA LEU A 111 8.42 22.66 -12.56
C LEU A 111 8.74 23.28 -13.92
N GLY A 112 7.75 23.89 -14.58
CA GLY A 112 7.86 24.32 -15.99
C GLY A 112 7.88 23.16 -17.00
N TYR A 113 7.62 21.93 -16.56
CA TYR A 113 7.52 20.73 -17.39
C TYR A 113 6.64 19.68 -16.71
N GLU A 114 6.03 18.79 -17.49
CA GLU A 114 5.28 17.65 -16.94
C GLU A 114 6.26 16.52 -16.59
N PRO A 115 6.32 16.06 -15.32
CA PRO A 115 7.16 14.92 -14.95
C PRO A 115 6.81 13.68 -15.80
N PRO A 116 7.80 13.04 -16.44
CA PRO A 116 7.51 11.95 -17.34
C PRO A 116 7.04 10.71 -16.55
N GLU A 117 5.85 10.20 -16.89
CA GLU A 117 5.29 8.98 -16.30
C GLU A 117 5.81 7.70 -16.96
N LEU A 118 6.67 7.84 -17.97
CA LEU A 118 7.46 6.79 -18.58
C LEU A 118 8.90 7.27 -18.70
N ASN A 119 9.87 6.44 -18.34
CA ASN A 119 11.26 6.78 -18.62
C ASN A 119 11.61 6.55 -20.10
N ASN A 120 12.86 6.85 -20.48
CA ASN A 120 13.37 6.69 -21.85
C ASN A 120 13.30 5.26 -22.41
N ARG A 121 13.06 4.23 -21.58
CA ARG A 121 12.86 2.84 -22.01
C ARG A 121 11.39 2.44 -21.98
N SER A 122 10.44 3.37 -21.81
CA SER A 122 9.01 3.08 -21.63
C SER A 122 8.70 2.28 -20.35
N ILE A 123 9.57 2.37 -19.32
CA ILE A 123 9.27 1.85 -17.99
C ILE A 123 8.35 2.85 -17.27
N PRO A 124 7.24 2.41 -16.66
CA PRO A 124 6.42 3.26 -15.81
C PRO A 124 7.23 3.95 -14.73
N SER A 125 7.13 5.27 -14.69
CA SER A 125 7.63 6.11 -13.60
C SER A 125 6.43 6.63 -12.82
N PHE A 126 6.48 6.44 -11.50
CA PHE A 126 5.44 6.91 -10.60
C PHE A 126 5.82 8.29 -10.07
N VAL A 127 4.88 9.23 -10.10
CA VAL A 127 5.08 10.62 -9.70
C VAL A 127 4.21 10.88 -8.47
N GLY A 128 4.85 11.12 -7.34
CA GLY A 128 4.19 11.38 -6.07
C GLY A 128 4.39 12.83 -5.64
N VAL A 129 3.34 13.46 -5.14
CA VAL A 129 3.50 14.68 -4.32
C VAL A 129 3.29 14.32 -2.86
N VAL A 130 4.25 14.69 -2.02
CA VAL A 130 4.32 14.28 -0.62
C VAL A 130 4.34 15.51 0.29
N PHE A 131 3.50 15.50 1.32
CA PHE A 131 3.32 16.62 2.23
C PHE A 131 3.49 16.18 3.69
N ASP A 132 3.50 17.16 4.60
CA ASP A 132 3.86 16.94 6.01
C ASP A 132 2.81 16.10 6.76
N SER A 133 1.52 16.44 6.61
CA SER A 133 0.40 15.78 7.29
C SER A 133 -0.88 15.70 6.44
N TYR A 134 -1.57 14.55 6.50
CA TYR A 134 -2.85 14.35 5.77
C TYR A 134 -3.98 15.25 6.25
N LYS A 135 -3.92 15.67 7.51
CA LYS A 135 -4.91 16.59 8.09
C LYS A 135 -4.88 17.95 7.40
N ALA A 136 -3.73 18.34 6.87
CA ALA A 136 -3.52 19.62 6.25
C ALA A 136 -3.91 19.63 4.76
N SER A 137 -3.89 18.48 4.09
CA SER A 137 -4.05 18.38 2.63
C SER A 137 -5.43 17.91 2.13
N PHE A 138 -6.34 17.44 3.00
CA PHE A 138 -7.64 16.90 2.53
C PHE A 138 -8.88 17.25 3.35
N GLY A 139 -8.77 17.91 4.52
CA GLY A 139 -9.92 18.11 5.41
C GLY A 139 -10.65 16.80 5.80
N GLY A 140 -10.01 15.65 5.60
CA GLY A 140 -10.54 14.29 5.72
C GLY A 140 -9.49 13.34 6.29
N SER A 141 -9.78 12.04 6.29
CA SER A 141 -8.94 11.00 6.92
C SER A 141 -8.01 10.24 5.98
N ASN A 142 -7.92 10.65 4.70
CA ASN A 142 -7.19 9.90 3.67
C ASN A 142 -5.70 10.21 3.71
N CYS A 143 -4.91 9.15 3.87
CA CYS A 143 -3.46 9.19 3.99
C CYS A 143 -2.71 9.29 2.64
N GLY A 144 -3.40 8.93 1.57
CA GLY A 144 -2.92 8.94 0.20
C GLY A 144 -4.10 8.94 -0.76
N LEU A 145 -3.80 9.21 -2.03
CA LEU A 145 -4.77 9.13 -3.11
C LEU A 145 -4.04 8.91 -4.44
N SER A 146 -4.50 7.95 -5.23
CA SER A 146 -4.01 7.68 -6.59
C SER A 146 -4.93 8.27 -7.65
N SER A 147 -4.35 8.75 -8.74
CA SER A 147 -5.10 9.17 -9.93
C SER A 147 -5.80 8.00 -10.62
N ASP A 148 -7.02 8.23 -11.10
CA ASP A 148 -7.73 7.31 -12.00
C ASP A 148 -7.10 7.27 -13.40
N SER A 149 -6.18 8.17 -13.70
CA SER A 149 -5.44 8.21 -14.97
C SER A 149 -3.98 8.62 -14.79
N GLY A 150 -3.08 7.93 -15.49
CA GLY A 150 -1.64 8.14 -15.37
C GLY A 150 -1.03 7.47 -14.14
N ASN A 151 0.25 7.76 -13.89
CA ASN A 151 1.04 7.21 -12.79
C ASN A 151 1.28 8.24 -11.67
N PHE A 152 0.24 8.97 -11.29
CA PHE A 152 0.33 10.09 -10.35
C PHE A 152 -0.40 9.82 -9.03
N PHE A 153 0.19 10.17 -7.89
CA PHE A 153 -0.42 9.98 -6.57
C PHE A 153 0.00 11.05 -5.55
N PHE A 154 -0.69 11.05 -4.41
CA PHE A 154 -0.30 11.79 -3.21
C PHE A 154 -0.12 10.89 -2.01
N ALA A 155 0.73 11.31 -1.08
CA ALA A 155 0.87 10.65 0.22
C ALA A 155 1.33 11.65 1.30
N ALA A 156 0.97 11.38 2.55
CA ALA A 156 1.45 12.14 3.70
C ALA A 156 2.60 11.45 4.41
N LEU A 157 3.60 12.21 4.87
CA LEU A 157 4.73 11.65 5.64
C LEU A 157 4.34 11.13 7.03
N ASP A 158 3.23 11.58 7.61
CA ASP A 158 2.72 11.08 8.89
C ASP A 158 1.85 9.82 8.76
N CYS A 159 1.73 9.27 7.54
CA CYS A 159 1.01 8.04 7.29
C CYS A 159 1.90 6.79 7.44
N ALA A 160 1.23 5.65 7.52
CA ALA A 160 1.88 4.36 7.68
C ALA A 160 2.75 4.00 6.47
N ASP A 161 3.79 3.19 6.72
CA ASP A 161 4.80 2.83 5.71
C ASP A 161 4.25 2.17 4.43
N PHE A 162 3.02 1.64 4.48
CA PHE A 162 2.37 0.99 3.35
C PHE A 162 1.74 1.95 2.34
N VAL A 163 1.54 3.23 2.68
CA VAL A 163 0.71 4.16 1.90
C VAL A 163 1.18 4.26 0.45
N MET A 164 2.49 4.34 0.23
CA MET A 164 3.03 4.50 -1.12
C MET A 164 2.77 3.27 -2.00
N GLU A 165 2.97 2.05 -1.49
CA GLU A 165 2.67 0.83 -2.27
C GLU A 165 1.18 0.63 -2.48
N HIS A 166 0.35 1.09 -1.55
CA HIS A 166 -1.10 1.09 -1.69
C HIS A 166 -1.52 1.95 -2.89
N GLU A 167 -1.09 3.22 -2.92
CA GLU A 167 -1.44 4.12 -4.03
C GLU A 167 -0.83 3.65 -5.36
N ILE A 168 0.43 3.22 -5.37
CA ILE A 168 1.08 2.66 -6.57
C ILE A 168 0.38 1.36 -7.03
N GLY A 169 -0.18 0.58 -6.10
CA GLY A 169 -1.01 -0.57 -6.38
C GLY A 169 -2.24 -0.19 -7.20
N HIS A 170 -2.96 0.86 -6.82
CA HIS A 170 -4.08 1.40 -7.60
C HIS A 170 -3.66 1.80 -9.02
N LEU A 171 -2.55 2.54 -9.15
CA LEU A 171 -1.99 2.95 -10.45
C LEU A 171 -1.59 1.76 -11.33
N SER A 172 -1.37 0.60 -10.72
CA SER A 172 -1.02 -0.66 -11.39
C SER A 172 -2.22 -1.59 -11.61
N GLY A 173 -3.43 -1.18 -11.19
CA GLY A 173 -4.70 -1.86 -11.40
C GLY A 173 -5.20 -2.73 -10.23
N ALA A 174 -4.59 -2.63 -9.05
CA ALA A 174 -5.06 -3.29 -7.84
C ALA A 174 -6.14 -2.45 -7.14
N HIS A 175 -7.15 -3.09 -6.58
CA HIS A 175 -8.24 -2.39 -5.88
C HIS A 175 -8.44 -2.91 -4.46
N HIS A 176 -9.26 -2.18 -3.70
CA HIS A 176 -9.54 -2.51 -2.30
C HIS A 176 -10.25 -3.85 -2.15
N ASP A 177 -10.33 -4.36 -0.92
CA ASP A 177 -11.18 -5.52 -0.62
C ASP A 177 -12.67 -5.21 -0.84
N HIS A 178 -13.50 -6.24 -0.98
CA HIS A 178 -14.91 -6.08 -1.27
C HIS A 178 -15.67 -5.24 -0.22
N GLU A 179 -15.38 -5.43 1.06
CA GLU A 179 -16.06 -4.70 2.14
C GLU A 179 -15.83 -3.19 1.98
N SER A 180 -14.59 -2.83 1.66
CA SER A 180 -14.16 -1.46 1.41
C SER A 180 -14.78 -0.86 0.16
N ILE A 181 -14.92 -1.64 -0.92
CA ILE A 181 -15.60 -1.17 -2.13
C ILE A 181 -17.10 -0.95 -1.86
N LEU A 182 -17.73 -1.86 -1.13
CA LEU A 182 -19.15 -1.83 -0.81
C LEU A 182 -19.54 -0.76 0.23
N SER A 183 -18.57 -0.14 0.92
CA SER A 183 -18.85 1.04 1.75
C SER A 183 -19.19 2.27 0.92
N SER A 184 -18.76 2.31 -0.34
CA SER A 184 -18.92 3.46 -1.25
C SER A 184 -19.72 3.13 -2.52
N HIS A 185 -20.02 1.85 -2.78
CA HIS A 185 -20.75 1.38 -3.95
C HIS A 185 -21.84 0.39 -3.57
N SER A 186 -22.96 0.40 -4.31
CA SER A 186 -24.10 -0.49 -4.04
C SER A 186 -23.80 -1.96 -4.32
N THR A 187 -22.94 -2.26 -5.29
CA THR A 187 -22.50 -3.61 -5.66
C THR A 187 -21.10 -3.58 -6.26
N LEU A 188 -20.39 -4.71 -6.24
CA LEU A 188 -19.11 -4.86 -6.96
C LEU A 188 -19.27 -4.64 -8.46
N ASN A 189 -20.38 -5.08 -9.05
CA ASN A 189 -20.66 -4.87 -10.48
C ASN A 189 -20.83 -3.37 -10.81
N ALA A 190 -21.46 -2.59 -9.93
CA ALA A 190 -21.58 -1.14 -10.11
C ALA A 190 -20.19 -0.46 -10.08
N PHE A 191 -19.31 -0.91 -9.18
CA PHE A 191 -17.92 -0.46 -9.15
C PHE A 191 -17.16 -0.83 -10.43
N GLU A 192 -17.24 -2.09 -10.87
CA GLU A 192 -16.57 -2.57 -12.09
C GLU A 192 -17.03 -1.84 -13.37
N GLN A 193 -18.29 -1.42 -13.43
CA GLN A 193 -18.85 -0.68 -14.57
C GLN A 193 -18.41 0.79 -14.61
N THR A 194 -18.10 1.37 -13.45
CA THR A 194 -17.72 2.78 -13.33
C THR A 194 -16.21 2.99 -13.24
N THR A 195 -15.46 1.92 -12.94
CA THR A 195 -14.00 1.96 -12.88
C THR A 195 -13.40 1.90 -14.27
N TYR A 196 -12.53 2.86 -14.57
CA TYR A 196 -11.73 2.89 -15.79
C TYR A 196 -10.23 2.88 -15.43
N PRO A 197 -9.39 2.06 -16.11
CA PRO A 197 -9.77 1.06 -17.10
C PRO A 197 -10.56 -0.08 -16.47
N ARG A 198 -11.34 -0.82 -17.28
CA ARG A 198 -12.13 -1.96 -16.80
C ARG A 198 -11.24 -2.96 -16.07
N ILE A 199 -11.58 -3.22 -14.82
CA ILE A 199 -10.79 -4.07 -13.93
C ILE A 199 -11.13 -5.55 -14.13
N LYS A 200 -10.23 -6.41 -13.66
CA LYS A 200 -10.48 -7.86 -13.64
C LYS A 200 -11.24 -8.20 -12.35
N SER A 201 -12.12 -9.20 -12.39
CA SER A 201 -12.92 -9.63 -11.23
C SER A 201 -12.09 -10.07 -10.02
N PHE A 202 -10.81 -10.38 -10.23
CA PHE A 202 -9.88 -10.80 -9.19
C PHE A 202 -9.01 -9.65 -8.66
N ALA A 203 -9.19 -8.43 -9.13
CA ALA A 203 -8.32 -7.29 -8.82
C ALA A 203 -8.63 -6.64 -7.46
N TYR A 204 -9.02 -7.43 -6.47
CA TYR A 204 -9.41 -6.93 -5.15
C TYR A 204 -8.44 -7.38 -4.07
N GLY A 205 -8.30 -6.54 -3.05
CA GLY A 205 -7.62 -6.85 -1.80
C GLY A 205 -8.37 -7.94 -1.03
N TRP A 206 -7.80 -8.37 0.10
CA TRP A 206 -8.43 -9.40 0.90
C TRP A 206 -8.20 -9.18 2.39
N ARG A 207 -9.20 -9.56 3.18
CA ARG A 207 -9.16 -9.61 4.64
C ARG A 207 -9.25 -11.07 5.06
N CYS A 208 -8.39 -11.50 5.97
CA CYS A 208 -8.30 -12.86 6.49
C CYS A 208 -8.20 -12.78 8.02
N GLY A 209 -9.35 -12.92 8.68
CA GLY A 209 -9.46 -12.65 10.12
C GLY A 209 -9.23 -11.16 10.43
N ASN A 210 -8.36 -10.88 11.41
CA ASN A 210 -7.96 -9.51 11.77
C ASN A 210 -6.89 -8.92 10.86
N TYR A 211 -6.35 -9.74 9.95
CA TYR A 211 -5.32 -9.36 9.00
C TYR A 211 -5.92 -8.99 7.66
N GLY A 212 -5.17 -8.24 6.87
CA GLY A 212 -5.49 -8.02 5.47
C GLY A 212 -4.30 -7.54 4.68
N THR A 213 -4.41 -7.71 3.37
CA THR A 213 -3.33 -7.38 2.42
C THR A 213 -3.17 -5.88 2.23
N VAL A 214 -2.13 -5.46 1.51
CA VAL A 214 -1.77 -4.04 1.32
C VAL A 214 -2.92 -3.18 0.79
N MET A 215 -3.82 -3.75 -0.01
CA MET A 215 -4.99 -3.05 -0.56
C MET A 215 -6.25 -3.13 0.31
N SER A 216 -6.22 -3.83 1.45
CA SER A 216 -7.38 -3.88 2.34
C SER A 216 -7.46 -2.66 3.26
N PHE A 217 -8.54 -2.52 4.04
CA PHE A 217 -8.59 -1.67 5.24
C PHE A 217 -8.59 -2.46 6.57
N ALA A 218 -8.03 -3.68 6.57
CA ALA A 218 -7.89 -4.47 7.80
C ALA A 218 -7.00 -3.77 8.86
N PRO A 219 -7.27 -3.96 10.17
CA PRO A 219 -6.47 -3.38 11.25
C PRO A 219 -5.00 -3.81 11.22
N GLN A 220 -4.73 -5.09 10.94
CA GLN A 220 -3.37 -5.61 10.84
C GLN A 220 -2.99 -5.81 9.37
N LYS A 221 -1.93 -5.14 8.92
CA LYS A 221 -1.45 -5.25 7.54
C LYS A 221 -0.46 -6.39 7.39
N ILE A 222 -0.72 -7.21 6.38
CA ILE A 222 0.26 -8.13 5.82
C ILE A 222 0.98 -7.37 4.71
N PRO A 223 2.32 -7.31 4.71
CA PRO A 223 3.08 -6.71 3.62
C PRO A 223 3.11 -7.66 2.41
N ALA A 224 1.96 -7.83 1.76
CA ALA A 224 1.74 -8.59 0.54
C ALA A 224 0.44 -8.13 -0.13
N TYR A 225 0.33 -8.33 -1.44
CA TYR A 225 -0.93 -8.31 -2.18
C TYR A 225 -1.73 -9.59 -1.91
N SER A 226 -3.05 -9.53 -2.10
CA SER A 226 -3.92 -10.70 -1.98
C SER A 226 -3.52 -11.79 -2.97
N SER A 227 -3.56 -13.03 -2.51
CA SER A 227 -3.23 -14.23 -3.29
C SER A 227 -3.91 -15.45 -2.65
N PRO A 228 -4.44 -16.40 -3.44
CA PRO A 228 -4.95 -17.67 -2.90
C PRO A 228 -3.84 -18.55 -2.27
N GLU A 229 -2.57 -18.21 -2.49
CA GLU A 229 -1.40 -18.91 -1.94
C GLU A 229 -0.82 -18.23 -0.68
N LEU A 230 -1.39 -17.10 -0.26
CA LEU A 230 -1.02 -16.39 0.96
C LEU A 230 -1.92 -16.84 2.10
N PHE A 231 -1.34 -17.26 3.23
CA PHE A 231 -2.10 -17.73 4.39
C PHE A 231 -1.66 -17.04 5.69
N VAL A 232 -2.60 -16.85 6.59
CA VAL A 232 -2.36 -16.57 8.01
C VAL A 232 -2.98 -17.70 8.81
N GLY A 233 -2.15 -18.55 9.41
CA GLY A 233 -2.60 -19.84 9.91
C GLY A 233 -3.27 -20.65 8.78
N ASP A 234 -4.52 -21.04 8.98
CA ASP A 234 -5.31 -21.77 7.97
C ASP A 234 -6.20 -20.86 7.10
N LEU A 235 -6.14 -19.53 7.31
CA LEU A 235 -6.96 -18.57 6.57
C LEU A 235 -6.25 -18.09 5.31
N ALA A 236 -6.83 -18.38 4.15
CA ALA A 236 -6.37 -17.82 2.88
C ALA A 236 -6.63 -16.30 2.84
N CYS A 237 -5.60 -15.54 2.46
CA CYS A 237 -5.62 -14.09 2.30
C CYS A 237 -5.74 -13.70 0.82
N GLY A 238 -6.61 -14.42 0.10
CA GLY A 238 -6.97 -14.17 -1.28
C GLY A 238 -7.85 -15.28 -1.83
N ASP A 239 -8.34 -15.06 -3.05
CA ASP A 239 -9.21 -15.97 -3.78
C ASP A 239 -8.87 -15.90 -5.28
N GLN A 240 -8.81 -17.07 -5.94
CA GLN A 240 -8.39 -17.15 -7.34
C GLN A 240 -9.31 -16.38 -8.30
N ARG A 241 -10.57 -16.15 -7.95
CA ARG A 241 -11.57 -15.49 -8.80
C ARG A 241 -11.83 -14.04 -8.38
N LEU A 242 -11.71 -13.77 -7.09
CA LEU A 242 -12.23 -12.56 -6.45
C LEU A 242 -11.17 -11.75 -5.71
N GLY A 243 -9.96 -12.27 -5.46
CA GLY A 243 -8.98 -11.58 -4.63
C GLY A 243 -7.55 -12.05 -4.86
N ASP A 244 -6.98 -11.65 -5.99
CA ASP A 244 -5.62 -12.00 -6.41
C ASP A 244 -4.93 -10.78 -7.02
N ASN A 245 -4.74 -9.73 -6.21
CA ASN A 245 -3.97 -8.56 -6.61
C ASN A 245 -2.52 -8.95 -6.95
N ALA A 246 -1.97 -10.01 -6.37
CA ALA A 246 -0.65 -10.50 -6.76
C ALA A 246 -0.61 -10.88 -8.26
N ARG A 247 -1.64 -11.52 -8.80
CA ARG A 247 -1.75 -11.78 -10.25
C ARG A 247 -1.91 -10.51 -11.08
N VAL A 248 -2.64 -9.51 -10.59
CA VAL A 248 -2.74 -8.20 -11.27
C VAL A 248 -1.34 -7.59 -11.41
N MET A 249 -0.61 -7.50 -10.30
CA MET A 249 0.71 -6.89 -10.26
C MET A 249 1.76 -7.66 -11.07
N ARG A 250 1.72 -8.99 -11.06
CA ARG A 250 2.54 -9.83 -11.96
C ARG A 250 2.22 -9.59 -13.43
N THR A 251 0.93 -9.47 -13.77
CA THR A 251 0.49 -9.18 -15.15
C THR A 251 0.96 -7.78 -15.60
N TYR A 252 0.88 -6.79 -14.71
CA TYR A 252 1.42 -5.46 -14.93
C TYR A 252 2.93 -5.52 -15.22
N ALA A 253 3.70 -6.21 -14.36
CA ALA A 253 5.14 -6.38 -14.54
C ALA A 253 5.47 -6.99 -15.92
N LEU A 254 4.85 -8.12 -16.26
CA LEU A 254 5.07 -8.83 -17.52
C LEU A 254 4.72 -7.99 -18.75
N LYS A 255 3.64 -7.21 -18.69
CA LYS A 255 3.25 -6.30 -19.78
C LYS A 255 4.33 -5.27 -20.08
N HIS A 256 5.00 -4.76 -19.05
CA HIS A 256 6.06 -3.78 -19.22
C HIS A 256 7.39 -4.45 -19.56
N MET A 257 7.70 -5.63 -19.01
CA MET A 257 8.88 -6.40 -19.37
C MET A 257 8.94 -6.77 -20.86
N ARG A 258 7.83 -7.21 -21.44
CA ARG A 258 7.74 -7.57 -22.87
C ARG A 258 7.91 -6.40 -23.83
N LYS A 259 7.93 -5.15 -23.35
CA LYS A 259 8.23 -3.98 -24.17
C LYS A 259 9.74 -3.72 -24.30
N PHE A 260 10.57 -4.49 -23.61
CA PHE A 260 12.04 -4.41 -23.70
C PHE A 260 12.66 -5.44 -24.64
N ASP A 261 11.91 -6.49 -25.00
CA ASP A 261 12.30 -7.49 -26.00
C ASP A 261 11.91 -7.03 -27.41
#